data_AF-A0A7C0UCS7-F1
#
_entry.id   AF-A0A7C0UCS7-F1
#
_cell.length_a   1.000
_cell.length_b   1.000
_cell.length_c   1.000
_cell.angle_alpha   90.00
_cell.angle_beta   90.00
_cell.angle_gamma   90.00
#
_symmetry.space_group_name_H-M   'P 1'
#
loop_
_entity.id
_entity.type
_entity.pdbx_description
1 polymer ?
#
loop_
_entity_poly.entity_id
_entity_poly.type
_entity_poly.pdbx_seq_one_letter_code
_entity_poly.pdbx_strand_id
1 'polypeptide(L)'
;ARQFRARIPSDWGITSFSSLISGHEVETDLPDHDPVSWQEETIESVTGQATGNEPLSIFDFPRGPRAGSLLHKVMEDIDFTQHERENYIELIQEKLTDFGYDLAWTDAIYQMLHNVINARLESSGQGPRLCGIPMLRRLNEVEFYFPLRRISPHSLAKLFEDITLPGSLIRIPEKIGALRFSPTRGFMKGFIDMVFEWEDRYYLVDWKSNFLGASVEHYGQESLEEEMVRHLYVLQYHLYTIALDQFLRLRLPGYRYDRHFGRVYYIFLRGVSAERSPEYGIFKVRPSGAVIDRMRSQLIEMP
;
A
#
# COMPACT_ATOMS: atom_id res chain seq x y z
N ALA A 1 39.55 22.63 26.38
CA ALA A 1 38.53 22.04 25.49
C ALA A 1 37.24 22.86 25.59
N ARG A 2 36.62 23.27 24.48
CA ARG A 2 35.30 23.93 24.52
C ARG A 2 34.23 22.85 24.66
N GLN A 3 33.47 22.86 25.76
CA GLN A 3 32.32 21.97 25.94
C GLN A 3 31.13 22.48 25.14
N PHE A 4 30.60 21.64 24.27
CA PHE A 4 29.33 21.89 23.57
C PHE A 4 28.18 21.77 24.58
N ARG A 5 27.45 22.88 24.80
CA ARG A 5 26.33 22.97 25.76
C ARG A 5 24.95 23.06 25.10
N ALA A 6 24.89 22.95 23.77
CA ALA A 6 23.63 22.99 23.05
C ALA A 6 22.93 21.63 23.13
N ARG A 7 21.60 21.66 23.25
CA ARG A 7 20.75 20.47 23.16
C ARG A 7 20.43 20.27 21.68
N ILE A 8 20.89 19.18 21.09
CA ILE A 8 20.51 18.83 19.72
C ILE A 8 19.01 18.51 19.75
N PRO A 9 18.16 19.20 18.99
CA PRO A 9 16.75 18.88 18.91
C PRO A 9 16.60 17.47 18.33
N SER A 10 16.15 16.52 19.14
CA SER A 10 15.86 15.13 18.72
C SER A 10 14.45 14.97 18.15
N ASP A 11 13.76 16.08 17.90
CA ASP A 11 12.38 16.12 17.43
C ASP A 11 12.28 16.43 15.93
N TRP A 12 13.40 16.66 15.25
CA TRP A 12 13.46 16.98 13.83
C TRP A 12 14.13 15.84 13.06
N GLY A 13 13.47 15.31 12.05
CA GLY A 13 14.02 14.24 11.21
C GLY A 13 13.15 13.91 9.99
N ILE A 14 13.57 12.88 9.26
CA ILE A 14 12.77 12.26 8.20
C ILE A 14 12.00 11.10 8.84
N THR A 15 10.67 11.17 8.77
CA THR A 15 9.74 10.19 9.34
C THR A 15 9.05 9.46 8.19
N SER A 16 8.88 8.15 8.32
CA SER A 16 8.09 7.32 7.39
C SER A 16 6.87 6.71 8.09
N PHE A 17 5.90 6.22 7.32
CA PHE A 17 4.77 5.48 7.89
C PHE A 17 5.25 4.31 8.77
N SER A 18 6.16 3.47 8.27
CA SER A 18 6.71 2.34 9.04
C SER A 18 7.37 2.77 10.35
N SER A 19 8.08 3.90 10.37
CA SER A 19 8.69 4.46 11.60
C SER A 19 7.66 4.90 12.64
N LEU A 20 6.49 5.43 12.20
CA LEU A 20 5.41 5.81 13.11
C LEU A 20 4.77 4.59 13.77
N ILE A 21 4.65 3.49 13.03
CA ILE A 21 4.05 2.25 13.51
C ILE A 21 5.01 1.48 14.41
N SER A 22 6.29 1.38 14.05
CA SER A 22 7.29 0.64 14.82
C SER A 22 7.76 1.36 16.09
N GLY A 23 7.63 2.70 16.14
CA GLY A 23 8.14 3.51 17.25
C GLY A 23 9.66 3.70 17.24
N HIS A 24 10.34 3.21 16.22
CA HIS A 24 11.79 3.33 16.02
C HIS A 24 12.09 4.08 14.71
N GLU A 25 13.20 4.82 14.68
CA GLU A 25 13.73 5.39 13.43
C GLU A 25 14.17 4.25 12.51
N VAL A 26 13.31 3.91 11.55
CA VAL A 26 13.66 3.02 10.44
C VAL A 26 14.22 3.92 9.35
N GLU A 27 15.54 4.10 9.36
CA GLU A 27 16.27 4.87 8.34
C GLU A 27 16.50 3.95 7.13
N THR A 28 15.47 3.76 6.31
CA THR A 28 15.59 3.04 5.04
C THR A 28 15.26 3.98 3.88
N ASP A 29 16.21 4.13 2.96
CA ASP A 29 16.04 4.91 1.73
C ASP A 29 15.24 4.18 0.64
N LEU A 30 14.84 2.93 0.90
CA LEU A 30 14.12 2.07 -0.02
C LEU A 30 12.63 1.97 0.34
N PRO A 31 11.75 1.69 -0.63
CA PRO A 31 10.37 1.31 -0.37
C PRO A 31 10.30 0.13 0.61
N ASP A 32 9.56 0.30 1.70
CA ASP A 32 9.31 -0.76 2.67
C ASP A 32 8.02 -1.48 2.28
N HIS A 33 8.18 -2.47 1.40
CA HIS A 33 7.10 -3.32 0.90
C HIS A 33 6.66 -4.26 2.03
N ASP A 34 5.47 -3.99 2.59
CA ASP A 34 4.87 -4.67 3.74
C ASP A 34 5.67 -4.55 5.05
N PRO A 35 5.47 -3.46 5.83
CA PRO A 35 6.17 -3.30 7.10
C PRO A 35 5.81 -4.46 8.05
N VAL A 36 6.84 -5.23 8.42
CA VAL A 36 6.75 -6.33 9.36
C VAL A 36 6.08 -5.83 10.64
N SER A 37 4.86 -6.29 10.92
CA SER A 37 4.34 -6.20 12.27
C SER A 37 5.20 -7.13 13.13
N TRP A 38 5.98 -6.58 14.05
CA TRP A 38 6.81 -7.33 15.02
C TRP A 38 5.97 -8.13 16.04
N GLN A 39 4.77 -8.57 15.69
CA GLN A 39 4.07 -9.65 16.37
C GLN A 39 4.43 -10.92 15.62
N GLU A 40 5.38 -11.67 16.19
CA GLU A 40 5.84 -13.01 15.84
C GLU A 40 4.92 -13.74 14.85
N GLU A 41 5.09 -13.48 13.55
CA GLU A 41 4.74 -14.48 12.56
C GLU A 41 5.85 -15.51 12.65
N THR A 42 5.57 -16.57 13.41
CA THR A 42 6.34 -17.81 13.36
C THR A 42 6.58 -18.10 11.89
N ILE A 43 7.86 -18.14 11.49
CA ILE A 43 8.28 -18.72 10.23
C ILE A 43 7.96 -20.21 10.37
N GLU A 44 6.69 -20.57 10.23
CA GLU A 44 6.37 -21.91 9.76
C GLU A 44 6.86 -21.92 8.33
N SER A 45 8.12 -22.38 8.19
CA SER A 45 8.54 -23.08 7.00
C SER A 45 7.53 -24.20 6.81
N VAL A 46 6.44 -23.90 6.11
CA VAL A 46 5.65 -24.93 5.47
C VAL A 46 6.57 -25.47 4.38
N THR A 47 7.46 -26.39 4.78
CA THR A 47 7.91 -27.45 3.89
C THR A 47 6.63 -28.22 3.59
N GLY A 48 5.83 -27.69 2.66
CA GLY A 48 4.70 -28.36 2.10
C GLY A 48 5.27 -29.60 1.46
N GLN A 49 5.21 -30.72 2.16
CA GLN A 49 5.19 -32.01 1.52
C GLN A 49 3.95 -31.95 0.63
N ALA A 50 4.16 -31.68 -0.66
CA ALA A 50 3.15 -31.79 -1.69
C ALA A 50 2.70 -33.26 -1.71
N THR A 51 1.74 -33.60 -0.85
CA THR A 51 1.01 -34.85 -0.90
C THR A 51 -0.13 -34.65 -1.90
N GLY A 52 0.19 -34.62 -3.19
CA GLY A 52 -0.80 -34.48 -4.24
C GLY A 52 -0.23 -33.82 -5.49
N ASN A 53 -0.66 -34.31 -6.65
CA ASN A 53 -0.31 -33.82 -7.98
C ASN A 53 -1.02 -32.50 -8.33
N GLU A 54 -1.38 -31.69 -7.33
CA GLU A 54 -2.10 -30.43 -7.53
C GLU A 54 -1.12 -29.30 -7.85
N PRO A 55 -1.46 -28.42 -8.81
CA PRO A 55 -0.60 -27.30 -9.18
C PRO A 55 -0.48 -26.32 -8.01
N LEU A 56 0.73 -25.79 -7.81
CA LEU A 56 1.02 -24.78 -6.80
C LEU A 56 0.11 -23.55 -6.97
N SER A 57 -0.41 -23.04 -5.86
CA SER A 57 -1.23 -21.82 -5.83
C SER A 57 -0.49 -20.66 -5.19
N ILE A 58 -0.95 -19.43 -5.45
CA ILE A 58 -0.42 -18.23 -4.79
C ILE A 58 -0.65 -18.28 -3.26
N PHE A 59 -1.58 -19.10 -2.77
CA PHE A 59 -1.77 -19.32 -1.33
C PHE A 59 -0.63 -20.15 -0.70
N ASP A 60 0.04 -20.98 -1.49
CA ASP A 60 1.19 -21.78 -1.04
C ASP A 60 2.52 -21.03 -1.19
N PHE A 61 2.52 -19.94 -1.97
CA PHE A 61 3.72 -19.14 -2.20
C PHE A 61 4.30 -18.62 -0.86
N PRO A 62 5.63 -18.64 -0.66
CA PRO A 62 6.25 -18.23 0.59
C PRO A 62 5.78 -16.86 1.09
N ARG A 63 5.84 -16.66 2.40
CA ARG A 63 5.43 -15.42 3.08
C ARG A 63 6.64 -14.61 3.52
N GLY A 64 6.40 -13.37 3.94
CA GLY A 64 7.39 -12.47 4.50
C GLY A 64 7.98 -11.49 3.49
N PRO A 65 8.87 -10.58 3.95
CA PRO A 65 9.27 -9.39 3.20
C PRO A 65 9.86 -9.69 1.83
N ARG A 66 10.73 -10.71 1.72
CA ARG A 66 11.36 -11.08 0.44
C ARG A 66 10.34 -11.54 -0.60
N ALA A 67 9.32 -12.28 -0.18
CA ALA A 67 8.24 -12.72 -1.05
C ALA A 67 7.37 -11.54 -1.47
N GLY A 68 7.04 -10.64 -0.53
CA GLY A 68 6.32 -9.39 -0.81
C GLY A 68 7.06 -8.53 -1.81
N SER A 69 8.35 -8.26 -1.60
CA SER A 69 9.19 -7.48 -2.52
C SER A 69 9.24 -8.08 -3.93
N LEU A 70 9.28 -9.41 -4.07
CA LEU A 70 9.18 -10.05 -5.39
C LEU A 70 7.86 -9.69 -6.07
N LEU A 71 6.74 -9.89 -5.36
CA LEU A 71 5.41 -9.63 -5.94
C LEU A 71 5.24 -8.16 -6.32
N HIS A 72 5.73 -7.23 -5.49
CA HIS A 72 5.75 -5.80 -5.81
C HIS A 72 6.60 -5.54 -7.06
N LYS A 73 7.79 -6.13 -7.15
CA LYS A 73 8.67 -5.95 -8.32
C LYS A 73 8.06 -6.49 -9.61
N VAL A 74 7.33 -7.60 -9.54
CA VAL A 74 6.55 -8.11 -10.68
C VAL A 74 5.49 -7.07 -11.10
N MET A 75 4.72 -6.52 -10.16
CA MET A 75 3.68 -5.52 -10.47
C MET A 75 4.25 -4.20 -11.02
N GLU A 76 5.46 -3.82 -10.59
CA GLU A 76 6.17 -2.63 -11.04
C GLU A 76 6.65 -2.76 -12.49
N ASP A 77 7.31 -3.87 -12.82
CA ASP A 77 8.01 -4.02 -14.11
C ASP A 77 7.10 -4.50 -15.25
N ILE A 78 5.98 -5.16 -14.92
CA ILE A 78 5.08 -5.77 -15.91
C ILE A 78 4.22 -4.73 -16.64
N ASP A 79 4.15 -4.79 -17.97
CA ASP A 79 3.20 -3.98 -18.75
C ASP A 79 1.83 -4.66 -18.78
N PHE A 80 0.87 -4.10 -18.02
CA PHE A 80 -0.49 -4.66 -17.91
C PHE A 80 -1.24 -4.76 -19.24
N THR A 81 -0.80 -4.04 -20.27
CA THR A 81 -1.46 -4.01 -21.58
C THR A 81 -0.95 -5.07 -22.54
N GLN A 82 0.01 -5.89 -22.13
CA GLN A 82 0.46 -7.02 -22.93
C GLN A 82 -0.61 -8.12 -22.96
N HIS A 83 -0.73 -8.78 -24.10
CA HIS A 83 -1.73 -9.84 -24.32
C HIS A 83 -1.09 -11.22 -24.48
N GLU A 84 0.22 -11.27 -24.69
CA GLU A 84 0.98 -12.50 -24.87
C GLU A 84 1.42 -13.04 -23.50
N ARG A 85 1.00 -14.26 -23.19
CA ARG A 85 1.31 -14.91 -21.91
C ARG A 85 2.82 -15.08 -21.73
N GLU A 86 3.53 -15.34 -22.82
CA GLU A 86 4.96 -15.62 -22.84
C GLU A 86 5.77 -14.47 -22.25
N ASN A 87 5.44 -13.22 -22.59
CA ASN A 87 6.14 -12.04 -22.05
C ASN A 87 5.94 -11.91 -20.52
N TYR A 88 4.75 -12.26 -20.01
CA TYR A 88 4.50 -12.31 -18.58
C TYR A 88 5.29 -13.40 -17.88
N ILE A 89 5.36 -14.59 -18.50
CA ILE A 89 6.11 -15.72 -17.98
C ILE A 89 7.60 -15.42 -17.91
N GLU A 90 8.17 -14.82 -18.96
CA GLU A 90 9.59 -14.44 -19.01
C GLU A 90 9.96 -13.50 -17.86
N LEU A 91 9.19 -12.43 -17.64
CA LEU A 91 9.43 -11.49 -16.54
C LEU A 91 9.28 -12.17 -15.17
N ILE A 92 8.26 -13.00 -14.99
CA ILE A 92 8.05 -13.71 -13.72
C ILE A 92 9.23 -14.63 -13.41
N GLN A 93 9.74 -15.37 -14.41
CA GLN A 93 10.89 -16.26 -14.25
C GLN A 93 12.19 -15.50 -13.96
N GLU A 94 12.38 -14.34 -14.60
CA GLU A 94 13.47 -13.41 -14.26
C GLU A 94 13.41 -13.01 -12.79
N LYS A 95 12.25 -12.53 -12.31
CA LYS A 95 12.11 -12.08 -10.91
C LYS A 95 12.21 -13.23 -9.90
N LEU A 96 11.66 -14.42 -10.22
CA LEU A 96 11.86 -15.61 -9.40
C LEU A 96 13.35 -15.92 -9.24
N THR A 97 14.12 -15.83 -10.31
CA THR A 97 15.57 -16.08 -10.30
C THR A 97 16.31 -15.02 -9.47
N ASP A 98 16.05 -13.73 -9.71
CA ASP A 98 16.68 -12.60 -9.00
C ASP A 98 16.46 -12.69 -7.48
N PHE A 99 15.24 -13.08 -7.09
CA PHE A 99 14.86 -13.24 -5.69
C PHE A 99 15.12 -14.64 -5.15
N GLY A 100 15.71 -15.57 -5.92
CA GLY A 100 16.12 -16.90 -5.47
C GLY A 100 14.98 -17.86 -5.11
N TYR A 101 13.85 -17.78 -5.79
CA TYR A 101 12.73 -18.71 -5.71
C TYR A 101 12.72 -19.69 -6.89
N ASP A 102 12.11 -20.87 -6.68
CA ASP A 102 11.99 -21.91 -7.71
C ASP A 102 11.07 -21.47 -8.87
N LEU A 103 11.44 -21.81 -10.11
CA LEU A 103 10.63 -21.55 -11.30
C LEU A 103 9.30 -22.32 -11.29
N ALA A 104 9.15 -23.34 -10.44
CA ALA A 104 7.88 -24.03 -10.21
C ALA A 104 6.74 -23.07 -9.79
N TRP A 105 7.07 -21.89 -9.22
CA TRP A 105 6.09 -20.88 -8.84
C TRP A 105 5.57 -20.01 -9.99
N THR A 106 6.11 -20.16 -11.19
CA THR A 106 5.79 -19.32 -12.35
C THR A 106 4.29 -19.27 -12.62
N ASP A 107 3.63 -20.42 -12.72
CA ASP A 107 2.20 -20.47 -13.05
C ASP A 107 1.31 -19.90 -11.92
N ALA A 108 1.71 -20.10 -10.66
CA ALA A 108 1.01 -19.55 -9.49
C ALA A 108 1.01 -18.02 -9.50
N ILE A 109 2.18 -17.41 -9.74
CA ILE A 109 2.34 -15.95 -9.83
C ILE A 109 1.66 -15.42 -11.08
N TYR A 110 1.75 -16.12 -12.22
CA TYR A 110 1.06 -15.74 -13.44
C TYR A 110 -0.46 -15.70 -13.23
N GLN A 111 -1.04 -16.70 -12.59
CA GLN A 111 -2.49 -16.74 -12.33
C GLN A 111 -2.91 -15.60 -11.39
N MET A 112 -2.11 -15.30 -10.36
CA MET A 112 -2.33 -14.15 -9.48
C MET A 112 -2.29 -12.84 -10.27
N LEU A 113 -1.22 -12.61 -11.05
CA LEU A 113 -1.08 -11.43 -11.89
C LEU A 113 -2.28 -11.28 -12.83
N HIS A 114 -2.64 -12.35 -13.55
CA HIS A 114 -3.76 -12.38 -14.47
C HIS A 114 -5.08 -12.01 -13.78
N ASN A 115 -5.33 -12.53 -12.58
CA ASN A 115 -6.51 -12.17 -11.79
C ASN A 115 -6.51 -10.69 -11.40
N VAL A 116 -5.37 -10.18 -10.93
CA VAL A 116 -5.21 -8.79 -10.49
C VAL A 116 -5.41 -7.82 -11.65
N ILE A 117 -4.74 -8.04 -12.79
CA ILE A 117 -4.80 -7.07 -13.89
C ILE A 117 -6.18 -7.01 -14.55
N ASN A 118 -6.90 -8.12 -14.56
CA ASN A 118 -8.23 -8.22 -15.16
C ASN A 118 -9.38 -7.92 -14.19
N ALA A 119 -9.11 -7.76 -12.89
CA ALA A 119 -10.14 -7.44 -11.91
C ALA A 119 -10.86 -6.12 -12.23
N ARG A 120 -12.17 -6.12 -12.07
CA ARG A 120 -12.97 -4.88 -11.97
C ARG A 120 -12.61 -4.20 -10.65
N LEU A 121 -12.20 -2.94 -10.70
CA LEU A 121 -11.95 -2.16 -9.48
C LEU A 121 -13.25 -1.56 -8.90
N GLU A 122 -14.32 -1.51 -9.71
CA GLU A 122 -15.62 -0.94 -9.32
C GLU A 122 -16.80 -1.91 -9.50
N SER A 123 -17.75 -1.84 -8.56
CA SER A 123 -18.89 -2.77 -8.49
C SER A 123 -19.94 -2.48 -9.56
N SER A 124 -20.00 -1.25 -10.07
CA SER A 124 -20.86 -0.85 -11.19
C SER A 124 -20.49 -1.55 -12.51
N GLY A 125 -19.31 -2.20 -12.58
CA GLY A 125 -18.73 -2.69 -13.82
C GLY A 125 -18.19 -1.59 -14.74
N GLN A 126 -18.47 -0.32 -14.42
CA GLN A 126 -17.92 0.87 -15.06
C GLN A 126 -16.79 1.40 -14.18
N GLY A 127 -15.57 1.37 -14.70
CA GLY A 127 -14.38 1.81 -13.97
C GLY A 127 -13.10 1.23 -14.57
N PRO A 128 -11.94 1.63 -14.04
CA PRO A 128 -10.66 1.15 -14.53
C PRO A 128 -10.50 -0.36 -14.29
N ARG A 129 -9.85 -1.02 -15.24
CA ARG A 129 -9.17 -2.30 -15.08
C ARG A 129 -7.70 -2.06 -15.37
N LEU A 130 -6.82 -2.69 -14.60
CA LEU A 130 -5.38 -2.45 -14.71
C LEU A 130 -4.84 -2.87 -16.09
N CYS A 131 -5.42 -3.92 -16.71
CA CYS A 131 -5.07 -4.32 -18.08
C CYS A 131 -5.34 -3.26 -19.16
N GLY A 132 -6.13 -2.23 -18.85
CA GLY A 132 -6.36 -1.08 -19.72
C GLY A 132 -5.48 0.14 -19.42
N ILE A 133 -4.55 0.03 -18.46
CA ILE A 133 -3.69 1.14 -18.01
C ILE A 133 -2.28 0.94 -18.59
N PRO A 134 -1.91 1.68 -19.66
CA PRO A 134 -0.57 1.58 -20.23
C PRO A 134 0.47 2.20 -19.29
N MET A 135 1.72 1.76 -19.42
CA MET A 135 2.88 2.29 -18.70
C MET A 135 2.95 3.83 -18.72
N LEU A 136 2.63 4.47 -19.85
CA LEU A 136 2.64 5.93 -20.01
C LEU A 136 1.58 6.67 -19.18
N ARG A 137 0.59 5.96 -18.65
CA ARG A 137 -0.52 6.52 -17.85
C ARG A 137 -0.45 6.08 -16.39
N ARG A 138 0.67 5.51 -15.98
CA ARG A 138 0.96 5.16 -14.58
C ARG A 138 2.38 5.58 -14.19
N LEU A 139 2.57 5.81 -12.90
CA LEU A 139 3.85 5.97 -12.25
C LEU A 139 3.94 4.90 -11.18
N ASN A 140 5.03 4.13 -11.16
CA ASN A 140 5.29 3.14 -10.13
C ASN A 140 6.31 3.67 -9.13
N GLU A 141 6.24 3.18 -7.90
CA GLU A 141 7.13 3.57 -6.78
C GLU A 141 7.30 5.10 -6.65
N VAL A 142 6.19 5.84 -6.59
CA VAL A 142 6.21 7.30 -6.49
C VAL A 142 6.72 7.71 -5.11
N GLU A 143 8.00 8.07 -5.06
CA GLU A 143 8.62 8.67 -3.89
C GLU A 143 8.06 10.08 -3.64
N PHE A 144 7.74 10.38 -2.38
CA PHE A 144 7.28 11.70 -1.98
C PHE A 144 7.94 12.19 -0.69
N TYR A 145 7.99 13.52 -0.57
CA TYR A 145 8.38 14.24 0.63
C TYR A 145 7.41 15.39 0.87
N PHE A 146 6.97 15.56 2.12
CA PHE A 146 6.30 16.80 2.51
C PHE A 146 6.75 17.30 3.89
N PRO A 147 6.81 18.63 4.12
CA PRO A 147 7.12 19.19 5.43
C PRO A 147 6.09 18.76 6.47
N LEU A 148 6.54 18.14 7.55
CA LEU A 148 5.71 17.59 8.61
C LEU A 148 5.73 18.51 9.83
N ARG A 149 4.55 19.06 10.17
CA ARG A 149 4.35 19.75 11.46
C ARG A 149 4.59 18.77 12.60
N ARG A 150 4.82 19.30 13.80
CA ARG A 150 5.01 18.46 14.98
C ARG A 150 3.77 17.59 15.23
N ILE A 151 3.93 16.27 15.11
CA ILE A 151 2.90 15.26 15.36
C ILE A 151 3.23 14.42 16.60
N SER A 152 2.19 13.87 17.22
CA SER A 152 2.25 12.87 18.27
C SER A 152 1.15 11.82 18.04
N PRO A 153 1.21 10.63 18.68
CA PRO A 153 0.12 9.65 18.61
C PRO A 153 -1.25 10.27 18.92
N HIS A 154 -1.32 11.13 19.94
CA HIS A 154 -2.54 11.83 20.32
C HIS A 154 -3.01 12.83 19.25
N SER A 155 -2.10 13.63 18.67
CA SER A 155 -2.51 14.60 17.64
C SER A 155 -2.95 13.89 16.36
N LEU A 156 -2.32 12.77 16.00
CA LEU A 156 -2.73 11.96 14.86
C LEU A 156 -4.10 11.33 15.11
N ALA A 157 -4.33 10.71 16.27
CA ALA A 157 -5.62 10.10 16.62
C ALA A 157 -6.76 11.11 16.50
N LYS A 158 -6.52 12.35 16.97
CA LYS A 158 -7.48 13.46 16.90
C LYS A 158 -7.89 13.81 15.46
N LEU A 159 -7.04 13.60 14.45
CA LEU A 159 -7.39 13.84 13.06
C LEU A 159 -8.52 12.93 12.56
N PHE A 160 -8.66 11.76 13.19
CA PHE A 160 -9.62 10.72 12.84
C PHE A 160 -10.88 10.73 13.71
N GLU A 161 -10.91 11.46 14.84
CA GLU A 161 -12.09 11.55 15.72
C GLU A 161 -13.34 12.05 14.97
N ASP A 162 -13.17 13.03 14.07
CA ASP A 162 -14.26 13.61 13.27
C ASP A 162 -14.44 12.93 11.90
N ILE A 163 -13.89 11.73 11.70
CA ILE A 163 -14.05 10.96 10.45
C ILE A 163 -15.03 9.82 10.69
N THR A 164 -16.13 9.80 9.93
CA THR A 164 -17.03 8.65 9.90
C THR A 164 -16.35 7.50 9.17
N LEU A 165 -15.83 6.54 9.93
CA LEU A 165 -15.23 5.31 9.42
C LEU A 165 -16.24 4.15 9.51
N PRO A 166 -16.41 3.36 8.44
CA PRO A 166 -17.34 2.24 8.43
C PRO A 166 -16.80 1.02 9.17
N GLY A 167 -17.70 0.13 9.58
CA GLY A 167 -17.37 -1.22 10.04
C GLY A 167 -16.30 -1.26 11.11
N SER A 168 -15.30 -2.12 10.91
CA SER A 168 -14.21 -2.31 11.86
C SER A 168 -13.22 -1.14 11.90
N LEU A 169 -13.22 -0.28 10.88
CA LEU A 169 -12.34 0.88 10.78
C LEU A 169 -12.61 1.94 11.86
N ILE A 170 -13.75 1.88 12.58
CA ILE A 170 -14.02 2.75 13.73
C ILE A 170 -12.96 2.66 14.84
N ARG A 171 -12.18 1.57 14.89
CA ARG A 171 -11.09 1.37 15.87
C ARG A 171 -9.79 2.10 15.53
N ILE A 172 -9.70 2.75 14.38
CA ILE A 172 -8.47 3.42 13.92
C ILE A 172 -7.99 4.54 14.87
N PRO A 173 -8.84 5.48 15.34
CA PRO A 173 -8.37 6.54 16.24
C PRO A 173 -7.75 5.99 17.53
N GLU A 174 -8.37 4.97 18.12
CA GLU A 174 -7.88 4.30 19.32
C GLU A 174 -6.50 3.66 19.07
N LYS A 175 -6.37 2.90 17.98
CA LYS A 175 -5.10 2.27 17.61
C LYS A 175 -3.98 3.27 17.34
N ILE A 176 -4.28 4.38 16.66
CA ILE A 176 -3.32 5.47 16.44
C ILE A 176 -2.89 6.09 17.78
N GLY A 177 -3.83 6.31 18.70
CA GLY A 177 -3.54 6.81 20.04
C GLY A 177 -2.68 5.86 20.88
N ALA A 178 -2.70 4.57 20.58
CA ALA A 178 -1.89 3.55 21.21
C ALA A 178 -0.45 3.44 20.66
N LEU A 179 -0.09 4.18 19.61
CA LEU A 179 1.28 4.23 19.10
C LEU A 179 2.27 4.77 20.15
N ARG A 180 3.55 4.44 19.98
CA ARG A 180 4.63 4.72 20.94
C ARG A 180 5.82 5.47 20.35
N PHE A 181 5.62 6.21 19.26
CA PHE A 181 6.68 7.07 18.71
C PHE A 181 6.83 8.39 19.48
N SER A 182 8.07 8.90 19.55
CA SER A 182 8.36 10.21 20.15
C SER A 182 7.84 11.33 19.24
N PRO A 183 7.24 12.41 19.78
CA PRO A 183 6.75 13.50 18.96
C PRO A 183 7.81 14.02 17.99
N THR A 184 7.47 14.06 16.71
CA THR A 184 8.41 14.33 15.59
C THR A 184 7.85 15.43 14.67
N ARG A 185 8.75 16.18 14.06
CA ARG A 185 8.55 17.18 12.98
C ARG A 185 9.67 17.02 11.96
N GLY A 186 9.56 17.69 10.82
CA GLY A 186 10.61 17.67 9.79
C GLY A 186 10.00 17.31 8.45
N PHE A 187 10.27 16.11 7.93
CA PHE A 187 9.70 15.65 6.66
C PHE A 187 9.04 14.28 6.82
N MET A 188 7.91 14.10 6.15
CA MET A 188 7.35 12.79 5.89
C MET A 188 7.90 12.27 4.56
N LYS A 189 8.50 11.08 4.56
CA LYS A 189 8.94 10.33 3.38
C LYS A 189 8.06 9.09 3.20
N GLY A 190 7.77 8.74 1.95
CA GLY A 190 7.13 7.47 1.63
C GLY A 190 7.16 7.17 0.14
N PHE A 191 6.67 5.99 -0.19
CA PHE A 191 6.58 5.47 -1.55
C PHE A 191 5.16 4.98 -1.79
N ILE A 192 4.56 5.43 -2.89
CA ILE A 192 3.26 4.94 -3.35
C ILE A 192 3.53 3.93 -4.45
N ASP A 193 3.07 2.69 -4.29
CA ASP A 193 3.41 1.61 -5.23
C ASP A 193 3.00 1.93 -6.66
N MET A 194 1.79 2.46 -6.87
CA MET A 194 1.37 2.92 -8.19
C MET A 194 0.36 4.07 -8.11
N VAL A 195 0.57 5.06 -8.96
CA VAL A 195 -0.41 6.10 -9.28
C VAL A 195 -0.75 6.00 -10.75
N PHE A 196 -2.04 5.96 -11.11
CA PHE A 196 -2.42 5.93 -12.52
C PHE A 196 -3.53 6.94 -12.84
N GLU A 197 -3.62 7.30 -14.12
CA GLU A 197 -4.66 8.19 -14.64
C GLU A 197 -5.65 7.42 -15.53
N TRP A 198 -6.94 7.58 -15.23
CA TRP A 198 -8.03 7.04 -16.02
C TRP A 198 -9.18 8.05 -16.07
N GLU A 199 -9.66 8.39 -17.27
CA GLU A 199 -10.71 9.40 -17.52
C GLU A 199 -10.49 10.72 -16.73
N ASP A 200 -9.30 11.32 -16.88
CA ASP A 200 -8.87 12.57 -16.22
C ASP A 200 -8.90 12.54 -14.67
N ARG A 201 -8.91 11.33 -14.09
CA ARG A 201 -8.83 11.10 -12.66
C ARG A 201 -7.59 10.31 -12.28
N TYR A 202 -6.98 10.70 -11.17
CA TYR A 202 -5.81 10.06 -10.60
C TYR A 202 -6.20 9.09 -9.49
N TYR A 203 -5.67 7.88 -9.55
CA TYR A 203 -5.95 6.80 -8.62
C TYR A 203 -4.66 6.37 -7.95
N LEU A 204 -4.79 5.97 -6.69
CA LEU A 204 -3.70 5.42 -5.91
C LEU A 204 -3.90 3.93 -5.75
N VAL A 205 -2.83 3.16 -5.90
CA VAL A 205 -2.78 1.73 -5.61
C VAL A 205 -1.63 1.42 -4.69
N ASP A 206 -1.90 0.55 -3.73
CA ASP A 206 -0.93 -0.03 -2.82
C ASP A 206 -1.13 -1.56 -2.87
N TRP A 207 -0.07 -2.29 -3.19
CA TRP A 207 -0.08 -3.75 -3.29
C TRP A 207 0.16 -4.34 -1.92
N LYS A 208 -0.57 -5.41 -1.58
CA LYS A 208 -0.45 -6.10 -0.30
C LYS A 208 -0.20 -7.58 -0.53
N SER A 209 0.86 -8.12 0.06
CA SER A 209 1.18 -9.54 0.01
C SER A 209 0.70 -10.34 1.23
N ASN A 210 0.03 -9.66 2.19
CA ASN A 210 -0.49 -10.23 3.43
C ASN A 210 -1.24 -11.54 3.18
N PHE A 211 -0.99 -12.52 4.04
CA PHE A 211 -1.67 -13.81 3.98
C PHE A 211 -2.84 -13.83 4.98
N LEU A 212 -4.07 -13.76 4.48
CA LEU A 212 -5.28 -13.80 5.32
C LEU A 212 -5.89 -15.20 5.46
N GLY A 213 -5.43 -16.14 4.64
CA GLY A 213 -5.86 -17.53 4.61
C GLY A 213 -5.61 -18.20 3.27
N ALA A 214 -5.90 -19.50 3.21
CA ALA A 214 -5.53 -20.37 2.09
C ALA A 214 -6.55 -20.38 0.93
N SER A 215 -7.45 -19.39 0.87
CA SER A 215 -8.44 -19.29 -0.20
C SER A 215 -8.96 -17.86 -0.36
N VAL A 216 -9.59 -17.56 -1.49
CA VAL A 216 -10.15 -16.24 -1.83
C VAL A 216 -11.17 -15.78 -0.78
N GLU A 217 -11.93 -16.69 -0.18
CA GLU A 217 -12.95 -16.38 0.83
C GLU A 217 -12.38 -15.70 2.07
N HIS A 218 -11.11 -15.95 2.40
CA HIS A 218 -10.42 -15.31 3.51
C HIS A 218 -10.07 -13.83 3.25
N TYR A 219 -10.27 -13.35 2.02
CA TYR A 219 -10.00 -11.98 1.60
C TYR A 219 -11.30 -11.20 1.32
N GLY A 220 -12.38 -11.57 2.01
CA GLY A 220 -13.63 -10.82 2.00
C GLY A 220 -13.52 -9.48 2.73
N GLN A 221 -14.48 -8.59 2.52
CA GLN A 221 -14.43 -7.20 3.02
C GLN A 221 -14.19 -7.07 4.53
N GLU A 222 -14.81 -7.92 5.36
CA GLU A 222 -14.59 -7.90 6.81
C GLU A 222 -13.14 -8.24 7.18
N SER A 223 -12.56 -9.28 6.57
CA SER A 223 -11.15 -9.65 6.76
C SER A 223 -10.20 -8.56 6.28
N LEU A 224 -10.52 -7.90 5.16
CA LEU A 224 -9.74 -6.76 4.68
C LEU A 224 -9.82 -5.57 5.66
N GLU A 225 -11.01 -5.24 6.18
CA GLU A 225 -11.16 -4.17 7.17
C GLU A 225 -10.36 -4.44 8.45
N GLU A 226 -10.38 -5.68 8.94
CA GLU A 226 -9.56 -6.09 10.09
C GLU A 226 -8.07 -5.90 9.81
N GLU A 227 -7.61 -6.26 8.61
CA GLU A 227 -6.22 -6.11 8.24
C GLU A 227 -5.81 -4.63 8.06
N MET A 228 -6.68 -3.82 7.47
CA MET A 228 -6.51 -2.37 7.38
C MET A 228 -6.38 -1.71 8.77
N VAL A 229 -7.10 -2.26 9.77
CA VAL A 229 -7.01 -1.84 11.18
C VAL A 229 -5.76 -2.41 11.85
N ARG A 230 -5.40 -3.66 11.58
CA ARG A 230 -4.21 -4.33 12.14
C ARG A 230 -2.94 -3.53 11.82
N HIS A 231 -2.74 -3.20 10.56
CA HIS A 231 -1.53 -2.54 10.08
C HIS A 231 -1.64 -1.02 9.98
N LEU A 232 -2.76 -0.43 10.44
CA LEU A 232 -3.00 1.01 10.36
C LEU A 232 -2.86 1.58 8.92
N TYR A 233 -3.20 0.77 7.91
CA TYR A 233 -3.22 1.19 6.51
C TYR A 233 -4.19 2.34 6.25
N VAL A 234 -5.17 2.56 7.15
CA VAL A 234 -6.02 3.75 7.13
C VAL A 234 -5.21 5.03 7.32
N LEU A 235 -4.23 5.05 8.21
CA LEU A 235 -3.32 6.18 8.35
C LEU A 235 -2.46 6.32 7.09
N GLN A 236 -1.90 5.22 6.59
CA GLN A 236 -1.05 5.19 5.41
C GLN A 236 -1.73 5.83 4.19
N TYR A 237 -2.94 5.38 3.83
CA TYR A 237 -3.58 5.92 2.64
C TYR A 237 -3.96 7.40 2.75
N HIS A 238 -4.23 7.91 3.96
CA HIS A 238 -4.47 9.34 4.14
C HIS A 238 -3.18 10.14 3.92
N LEU A 239 -2.05 9.67 4.46
CA LEU A 239 -0.74 10.29 4.21
C LEU A 239 -0.40 10.30 2.72
N TYR A 240 -0.64 9.18 2.04
CA TYR A 240 -0.34 9.04 0.61
C TYR A 240 -1.30 9.87 -0.25
N THR A 241 -2.58 9.93 0.11
CA THR A 241 -3.56 10.79 -0.57
C THR A 241 -3.18 12.27 -0.44
N ILE A 242 -2.71 12.70 0.73
CA ILE A 242 -2.24 14.08 0.94
C ILE A 242 -1.01 14.35 0.08
N ALA A 243 -0.03 13.44 0.05
CA ALA A 243 1.15 13.58 -0.78
C ALA A 243 0.79 13.72 -2.27
N LEU A 244 -0.09 12.85 -2.77
CA LEU A 244 -0.54 12.89 -4.16
C LEU A 244 -1.37 14.15 -4.46
N ASP A 245 -2.30 14.55 -3.57
CA ASP A 245 -3.08 15.80 -3.71
C ASP A 245 -2.16 17.02 -3.82
N GLN A 246 -1.11 17.10 -2.99
CA GLN A 246 -0.12 18.18 -3.08
C GLN A 246 0.67 18.15 -4.38
N PHE A 247 1.16 16.98 -4.78
CA PHE A 247 1.89 16.83 -6.02
C PHE A 247 1.06 17.29 -7.23
N LEU A 248 -0.20 16.85 -7.31
CA LEU A 248 -1.10 17.20 -8.41
C LEU A 248 -1.46 18.70 -8.39
N ARG A 249 -1.68 19.31 -7.21
CA ARG A 249 -1.92 20.77 -7.09
C ARG A 249 -0.75 21.60 -7.61
N LEU A 250 0.48 21.14 -7.41
CA LEU A 250 1.69 21.83 -7.86
C LEU A 250 1.92 21.69 -9.37
N ARG A 251 1.49 20.57 -9.96
CA ARG A 251 1.81 20.21 -11.35
C ARG A 251 0.70 20.48 -12.35
N LEU A 252 -0.56 20.45 -11.91
CA LEU A 252 -1.73 20.52 -12.79
C LEU A 252 -2.50 21.82 -12.57
N PRO A 253 -2.41 22.78 -13.51
CA PRO A 253 -3.21 23.99 -13.47
C PRO A 253 -4.71 23.67 -13.43
N GLY A 254 -5.44 24.29 -12.49
CA GLY A 254 -6.87 24.06 -12.34
C GLY A 254 -7.25 22.75 -11.64
N TYR A 255 -6.28 22.03 -11.06
CA TYR A 255 -6.56 20.84 -10.25
C TYR A 255 -7.55 21.15 -9.12
N ARG A 256 -8.47 20.21 -8.93
CA ARG A 256 -9.50 20.18 -7.89
C ARG A 256 -9.66 18.74 -7.43
N TYR A 257 -9.44 18.49 -6.15
CA TYR A 257 -9.51 17.15 -5.56
C TYR A 257 -10.82 16.42 -5.92
N ASP A 258 -11.97 17.07 -5.70
CA ASP A 258 -13.27 16.43 -5.95
C ASP A 258 -13.54 16.07 -7.42
N ARG A 259 -12.84 16.72 -8.36
CA ARG A 259 -12.97 16.42 -9.80
C ARG A 259 -11.93 15.41 -10.29
N HIS A 260 -10.68 15.56 -9.88
CA HIS A 260 -9.54 14.88 -10.49
C HIS A 260 -8.96 13.78 -9.61
N PHE A 261 -9.26 13.73 -8.31
CA PHE A 261 -8.94 12.56 -7.52
C PHE A 261 -10.00 11.49 -7.77
N GLY A 262 -9.56 10.27 -8.07
CA GLY A 262 -10.40 9.10 -8.28
C GLY A 262 -10.73 8.42 -6.95
N ARG A 263 -9.85 7.49 -6.58
CA ARG A 263 -9.98 6.63 -5.39
C ARG A 263 -8.62 6.02 -5.02
N VAL A 264 -8.53 5.52 -3.80
CA VAL A 264 -7.46 4.63 -3.32
C VAL A 264 -7.90 3.16 -3.42
N TYR A 265 -7.00 2.30 -3.89
CA TYR A 265 -7.15 0.84 -3.86
C TYR A 265 -6.00 0.21 -3.06
N TYR A 266 -6.34 -0.63 -2.08
CA TYR A 266 -5.40 -1.54 -1.44
C TYR A 266 -5.73 -2.93 -1.97
N ILE A 267 -4.79 -3.51 -2.71
CA ILE A 267 -5.01 -4.74 -3.48
C ILE A 267 -4.17 -5.85 -2.85
N PHE A 268 -4.85 -6.73 -2.12
CA PHE A 268 -4.31 -7.93 -1.49
C PHE A 268 -4.14 -9.01 -2.56
N LEU A 269 -2.94 -9.07 -3.14
CA LEU A 269 -2.63 -9.78 -4.38
C LEU A 269 -3.10 -11.24 -4.36
N ARG A 270 -2.90 -11.94 -3.25
CA ARG A 270 -3.28 -13.34 -3.06
C ARG A 270 -4.80 -13.56 -3.10
N GLY A 271 -5.57 -12.56 -2.69
CA GLY A 271 -7.02 -12.64 -2.51
C GLY A 271 -7.85 -12.24 -3.72
N VAL A 272 -7.22 -11.75 -4.79
CA VAL A 272 -7.96 -11.24 -5.95
C VAL A 272 -8.43 -12.39 -6.84
N SER A 273 -9.72 -12.38 -7.15
CA SER A 273 -10.36 -13.24 -8.15
C SER A 273 -11.01 -12.37 -9.21
N ALA A 274 -10.67 -12.58 -10.49
CA ALA A 274 -11.27 -11.82 -11.59
C ALA A 274 -12.79 -12.04 -11.73
N GLU A 275 -13.28 -13.24 -11.41
CA GLU A 275 -14.70 -13.60 -11.49
C GLU A 275 -15.53 -13.01 -10.36
N ARG A 276 -14.94 -12.91 -9.16
CA ARG A 276 -15.59 -12.42 -7.93
C ARG A 276 -15.12 -11.03 -7.53
N SER A 277 -14.58 -10.29 -8.48
CA SER A 277 -14.11 -8.94 -8.27
C SER A 277 -15.26 -7.94 -8.48
N PRO A 278 -15.31 -6.83 -7.71
CA PRO A 278 -14.31 -6.38 -6.72
C PRO A 278 -14.47 -6.94 -5.29
N GLU A 279 -15.32 -7.94 -5.05
CA GLU A 279 -15.74 -8.30 -3.70
C GLU A 279 -14.62 -8.87 -2.80
N TYR A 280 -13.60 -9.50 -3.40
CA TYR A 280 -12.48 -10.15 -2.70
C TYR A 280 -11.12 -9.57 -3.08
N GLY A 281 -10.25 -9.41 -2.08
CA GLY A 281 -8.86 -8.95 -2.25
C GLY A 281 -8.70 -7.46 -2.58
N ILE A 282 -9.79 -6.70 -2.73
CA ILE A 282 -9.74 -5.28 -3.07
C ILE A 282 -10.47 -4.47 -2.00
N PHE A 283 -9.69 -3.70 -1.24
CA PHE A 283 -10.22 -2.64 -0.39
C PHE A 283 -10.18 -1.32 -1.16
N LYS A 284 -11.28 -0.55 -1.13
CA LYS A 284 -11.40 0.70 -1.89
C LYS A 284 -12.01 1.81 -1.07
N VAL A 285 -11.41 3.01 -1.15
CA VAL A 285 -11.87 4.17 -0.38
C VAL A 285 -11.58 5.47 -1.12
N ARG A 286 -12.52 6.40 -1.06
CA ARG A 286 -12.31 7.79 -1.52
C ARG A 286 -12.44 8.71 -0.31
N PRO A 287 -11.32 9.14 0.30
CA PRO A 287 -11.37 10.15 1.36
C PRO A 287 -12.05 11.42 0.81
N SER A 288 -12.88 12.07 1.61
CA SER A 288 -13.54 13.30 1.16
C SER A 288 -12.52 14.45 1.05
N GLY A 289 -12.73 15.37 0.10
CA GLY A 289 -11.84 16.53 -0.06
C GLY A 289 -11.75 17.35 1.23
N ALA A 290 -12.85 17.50 1.96
CA ALA A 290 -12.88 18.19 3.26
C ALA A 290 -11.98 17.53 4.32
N VAL A 291 -11.96 16.19 4.39
CA VAL A 291 -11.07 15.46 5.30
C VAL A 291 -9.61 15.65 4.91
N ILE A 292 -9.29 15.53 3.61
CA ILE A 292 -7.93 15.71 3.10
C ILE A 292 -7.43 17.13 3.32
N ASP A 293 -8.24 18.15 3.04
CA ASP A 293 -7.87 19.55 3.26
C ASP A 293 -7.64 19.84 4.76
N ARG A 294 -8.51 19.33 5.63
CA ARG A 294 -8.34 19.45 7.09
C ARG A 294 -7.04 18.80 7.54
N MET A 295 -6.80 17.54 7.18
CA MET A 295 -5.58 16.82 7.57
C MET A 295 -4.32 17.49 7.00
N ARG A 296 -4.35 17.91 5.73
CA ARG A 296 -3.24 18.64 5.09
C ARG A 296 -2.88 19.90 5.87
N SER A 297 -3.86 20.71 6.28
CA SER A 297 -3.59 21.94 7.07
C SER A 297 -3.01 21.68 8.46
N GLN A 298 -3.29 20.51 9.05
CA GLN A 298 -2.81 20.14 10.39
C GLN A 298 -1.49 19.36 10.36
N LEU A 299 -1.22 18.62 9.28
CA LEU A 299 -0.02 17.81 9.10
C LEU A 299 1.10 18.54 8.39
N ILE A 300 0.78 19.45 7.45
CA ILE A 300 1.79 20.04 6.57
C ILE A 300 2.12 21.46 6.99
N GLU A 301 3.42 21.72 7.16
CA GLU A 301 3.93 23.06 7.38
C GLU A 301 3.94 23.77 6.02
N MET A 302 3.03 24.73 5.84
CA MET A 302 3.00 25.53 4.62
C MET A 302 4.18 26.51 4.65
N PRO A 303 4.91 26.66 3.54
CA PRO A 303 6.04 27.59 3.45
C PRO A 303 5.64 29.06 3.63
#